data_AF-A0A3A9V9M4-F1
#
_entry.id   AF-A0A3A9V9M4-F1
#
_cell.length_a   1.000
_cell.length_b   1.000
_cell.length_c   1.000
_cell.angle_alpha   90.00
_cell.angle_beta   90.00
_cell.angle_gamma   90.00
#
_symmetry.space_group_name_H-M   'P 1'
#
loop_
_entity.id
_entity.type
_entity.pdbx_description
1 polymer ?
#
loop_
_entity_poly.entity_id
_entity_poly.type
_entity_poly.pdbx_seq_one_letter_code
_entity_poly.pdbx_strand_id
1 'polypeptide(L)'
;MKTFSKLTVIATVLLFVSCKQNPAEAPEHKAMVSEHSVMEESHNKMEAEHNAMKDDHQQMEAAHKTIENDSIHLLTEKNHKALLSKHNELITAHDALMKKHAELETKHTAGEITLEQMTKEHESMKAEHENMEKEHKSITAEHKRITEEDQKMIKEDKEKAAKENSDQ
;
A
#
# COMPACT_ATOMS: atom_id res chain seq x y z
N MET A 1 -86.34 -8.82 4.86
CA MET A 1 -85.34 -7.98 4.16
C MET A 1 -84.14 -7.83 5.09
N LYS A 2 -83.14 -8.72 5.00
CA LYS A 2 -81.80 -8.47 4.44
C LYS A 2 -81.22 -7.09 4.78
N THR A 3 -80.24 -7.07 5.69
CA THR A 3 -78.92 -6.44 5.48
C THR A 3 -77.90 -7.02 6.46
N PHE A 4 -77.05 -7.93 5.97
CA PHE A 4 -75.76 -8.23 6.59
C PHE A 4 -74.75 -7.25 5.99
N SER A 5 -74.17 -6.35 6.80
CA SER A 5 -73.09 -5.46 6.36
C SER A 5 -71.81 -5.77 7.13
N LYS A 6 -71.10 -6.74 6.58
CA LYS A 6 -69.65 -7.04 6.62
C LYS A 6 -68.80 -6.26 7.63
N LEU A 7 -68.34 -6.96 8.67
CA LEU A 7 -67.09 -6.63 9.37
C LEU A 7 -65.94 -6.89 8.39
N THR A 8 -65.33 -5.82 7.87
CA THR A 8 -64.07 -5.92 7.12
C THR A 8 -62.95 -6.09 8.12
N VAL A 9 -62.59 -7.34 8.41
CA VAL A 9 -61.34 -7.67 9.10
C VAL A 9 -60.21 -7.44 8.09
N ILE A 10 -59.54 -6.29 8.19
CA ILE A 10 -58.30 -6.05 7.46
C ILE A 10 -57.23 -6.90 8.14
N ALA A 11 -57.03 -8.11 7.63
CA ALA A 11 -55.85 -8.90 7.94
C ALA A 11 -54.65 -8.23 7.28
N THR A 12 -53.99 -7.32 7.99
CA THR A 12 -52.63 -6.90 7.68
C THR A 12 -51.73 -8.12 7.84
N VAL A 13 -51.52 -8.83 6.73
CA VAL A 13 -50.48 -9.84 6.60
C VAL A 13 -49.16 -9.10 6.71
N LEU A 14 -48.63 -9.02 7.93
CA LEU A 14 -47.22 -8.74 8.18
C LEU A 14 -46.46 -9.91 7.56
N LEU A 15 -46.07 -9.74 6.29
CA LEU A 15 -45.03 -10.55 5.68
C LEU A 15 -43.75 -10.27 6.45
N PHE A 16 -43.52 -11.02 7.53
CA PHE A 16 -42.18 -11.20 8.09
C PHE A 16 -41.39 -11.97 7.04
N VAL A 17 -40.88 -11.22 6.06
CA VAL A 17 -39.83 -11.70 5.17
C VAL A 17 -38.62 -11.88 6.08
N SER A 18 -38.49 -13.10 6.61
CA SER A 18 -37.29 -13.60 7.26
C SER A 18 -36.20 -13.70 6.19
N CYS A 19 -35.70 -12.56 5.72
CA CYS A 19 -34.55 -12.53 4.85
C CYS A 19 -33.32 -12.75 5.73
N LYS A 20 -32.74 -13.95 5.66
CA LYS A 20 -31.28 -14.09 5.78
C LYS A 20 -30.68 -13.33 4.59
N GLN A 21 -30.54 -12.01 4.71
CA GLN A 21 -29.87 -11.19 3.70
C GLN A 21 -28.39 -11.59 3.69
N ASN A 22 -27.84 -11.85 2.50
CA ASN A 22 -26.41 -12.13 2.36
C ASN A 22 -25.63 -10.91 2.92
N PRO A 23 -24.76 -11.09 3.93
CA PRO A 23 -23.96 -10.00 4.48
C PRO A 23 -23.13 -9.25 3.43
N ALA A 24 -22.76 -9.91 2.33
CA ALA A 24 -22.04 -9.29 1.22
C ALA A 24 -22.83 -8.17 0.50
N GLU A 25 -24.16 -8.19 0.62
CA GLU A 25 -25.07 -7.19 0.05
C GLU A 25 -25.45 -6.08 1.03
N ALA A 26 -24.94 -6.12 2.27
CA ALA A 26 -25.16 -5.06 3.24
C ALA A 26 -24.55 -3.73 2.73
N PRO A 27 -25.25 -2.59 2.86
CA PRO A 27 -24.71 -1.27 2.51
C PRO A 27 -23.37 -0.98 3.18
N GLU A 28 -23.20 -1.44 4.43
CA GLU A 28 -21.96 -1.34 5.20
C GLU A 28 -20.82 -2.09 4.51
N HIS A 29 -21.08 -3.29 4.02
CA HIS A 29 -20.09 -4.06 3.27
C HIS A 29 -19.75 -3.41 1.93
N LYS A 30 -20.73 -2.86 1.20
CA LYS A 30 -20.44 -2.12 -0.05
C LYS A 30 -19.59 -0.87 0.20
N ALA A 31 -19.77 -0.18 1.33
CA ALA A 31 -18.91 0.93 1.73
C ALA A 31 -17.48 0.44 2.02
N MET A 32 -17.33 -0.66 2.77
CA MET A 32 -16.02 -1.28 3.03
C MET A 32 -15.28 -1.67 1.74
N VAL A 33 -15.98 -2.20 0.73
CA VAL A 33 -15.40 -2.51 -0.60
C VAL A 33 -14.92 -1.23 -1.29
N SER A 34 -15.67 -0.14 -1.21
CA SER A 34 -15.23 1.14 -1.78
C SER A 34 -13.97 1.67 -1.10
N GLU A 35 -13.88 1.56 0.23
CA GLU A 35 -12.67 1.94 0.97
C GLU A 35 -11.50 1.03 0.61
N HIS A 36 -11.76 -0.27 0.43
CA HIS A 36 -10.74 -1.23 0.02
C HIS A 36 -10.15 -0.89 -1.36
N SER A 37 -11.00 -0.56 -2.34
CA SER A 37 -10.54 -0.14 -3.67
C SER A 37 -9.60 1.07 -3.63
N VAL A 38 -9.83 2.01 -2.70
CA VAL A 38 -8.92 3.16 -2.50
C VAL A 38 -7.57 2.71 -1.92
N MET A 39 -7.57 1.74 -1.00
CA MET A 39 -6.33 1.16 -0.46
C MET A 39 -5.53 0.44 -1.57
N GLU A 40 -6.19 -0.32 -2.44
CA GLU A 40 -5.53 -0.98 -3.58
C GLU A 40 -4.88 0.02 -4.54
N GLU A 41 -5.57 1.12 -4.87
CA GLU A 41 -4.99 2.20 -5.67
C GLU A 41 -3.75 2.81 -4.99
N SER A 42 -3.82 3.01 -3.66
CA SER A 42 -2.69 3.49 -2.87
C SER A 42 -1.51 2.52 -2.93
N HIS A 43 -1.74 1.21 -2.82
CA HIS A 43 -0.68 0.19 -2.93
C HIS A 43 -0.03 0.17 -4.32
N ASN A 44 -0.83 0.22 -5.39
CA ASN A 44 -0.32 0.27 -6.76
C ASN A 44 0.59 1.49 -6.98
N LYS A 45 0.24 2.63 -6.38
CA LYS A 45 1.08 3.83 -6.42
C LYS A 45 2.39 3.63 -5.66
N MET A 46 2.35 3.06 -4.46
CA MET A 46 3.57 2.75 -3.69
C MET A 46 4.50 1.80 -4.45
N GLU A 47 3.95 0.76 -5.09
CA GLU A 47 4.73 -0.17 -5.90
C GLU A 47 5.44 0.54 -7.07
N ALA A 48 4.74 1.43 -7.78
CA ALA A 48 5.33 2.23 -8.85
C ALA A 48 6.46 3.14 -8.32
N GLU A 49 6.27 3.78 -7.17
CA GLU A 49 7.32 4.59 -6.53
C GLU A 49 8.53 3.73 -6.14
N HIS A 50 8.31 2.56 -5.55
CA HIS A 50 9.40 1.64 -5.20
C HIS A 50 10.20 1.16 -6.43
N ASN A 51 9.53 0.87 -7.54
CA ASN A 51 10.19 0.51 -8.80
C ASN A 51 11.06 1.66 -9.32
N ALA A 52 10.58 2.90 -9.26
CA ALA A 52 11.38 4.08 -9.61
C ALA A 52 12.62 4.23 -8.69
N MET A 53 12.48 4.02 -7.38
CA MET A 53 13.62 4.09 -6.45
C MET A 53 14.67 3.01 -6.74
N LYS A 54 14.25 1.83 -7.19
CA LYS A 54 15.15 0.75 -7.61
C LYS A 54 15.93 1.16 -8.87
N ASP A 55 15.27 1.75 -9.85
CA ASP A 55 15.93 2.24 -11.08
C ASP A 55 16.92 3.38 -10.75
N ASP A 56 16.56 4.29 -9.85
CA ASP A 56 17.46 5.34 -9.35
C ASP A 56 18.72 4.75 -8.71
N HIS A 57 18.56 3.73 -7.86
CA HIS A 57 19.69 3.03 -7.25
C HIS A 57 20.60 2.37 -8.28
N GLN A 58 20.05 1.75 -9.32
CA GLN A 58 20.85 1.13 -10.37
C GLN A 58 21.67 2.16 -11.16
N GLN A 59 21.09 3.33 -11.44
CA GLN A 59 21.81 4.44 -12.08
C GLN A 59 22.94 4.96 -11.19
N MET A 60 22.67 5.10 -9.90
CA MET A 60 23.63 5.53 -8.91
C MET A 60 24.81 4.56 -8.79
N GLU A 61 24.55 3.25 -8.65
CA GLU A 61 25.59 2.21 -8.66
C GLU A 61 26.42 2.25 -9.95
N ALA A 62 25.81 2.54 -11.10
CA ALA A 62 26.53 2.68 -12.36
C ALA A 62 27.45 3.92 -12.37
N ALA A 63 27.01 5.04 -11.80
CA ALA A 63 27.81 6.26 -11.67
C ALA A 63 29.04 6.03 -10.78
N HIS A 64 28.87 5.32 -9.65
CA HIS A 64 29.94 5.01 -8.70
C HIS A 64 31.08 4.18 -9.29
N LYS A 65 30.81 3.32 -10.27
CA LYS A 65 31.86 2.54 -10.97
C LYS A 65 32.91 3.40 -11.66
N THR A 66 32.62 4.68 -11.90
CA THR A 66 33.50 5.61 -12.63
C THR A 66 34.27 6.56 -11.73
N ILE A 67 34.03 6.51 -10.41
CA ILE A 67 34.62 7.42 -9.42
C ILE A 67 35.71 6.69 -8.63
N GLU A 68 36.74 7.41 -8.20
CA GLU A 68 37.80 6.87 -7.35
C GLU A 68 37.19 6.46 -6.00
N ASN A 69 37.34 5.18 -5.65
CA ASN A 69 36.61 4.57 -4.54
C ASN A 69 37.28 4.91 -3.19
N ASP A 70 37.02 6.10 -2.67
CA ASP A 70 37.48 6.50 -1.36
C ASP A 70 36.62 5.90 -0.23
N SER A 71 37.04 6.09 1.02
CA SER A 71 36.36 5.50 2.18
C SER A 71 34.94 6.04 2.40
N ILE A 72 34.61 7.22 1.88
CA ILE A 72 33.29 7.85 2.02
C ILE A 72 32.34 7.26 0.98
N HIS A 73 32.80 7.04 -0.25
CA HIS A 73 32.04 6.38 -1.32
C HIS A 73 31.59 4.97 -0.92
N LEU A 74 32.51 4.17 -0.40
CA LEU A 74 32.20 2.80 0.05
C LEU A 74 31.14 2.77 1.17
N LEU A 75 31.14 3.76 2.06
CA LEU A 75 30.13 3.87 3.11
C LEU A 75 28.76 4.22 2.53
N THR A 76 28.72 5.15 1.58
CA THR A 76 27.49 5.56 0.89
C THR A 76 26.89 4.41 0.08
N GLU A 77 27.69 3.69 -0.72
CA GLU A 77 27.22 2.48 -1.42
C GLU A 77 26.66 1.44 -0.45
N LYS A 78 27.31 1.23 0.71
CA LYS A 78 26.82 0.29 1.73
C LYS A 78 25.47 0.72 2.28
N ASN A 79 25.28 2.02 2.54
CA ASN A 79 24.00 2.57 3.00
C ASN A 79 22.91 2.40 1.93
N HIS A 80 23.24 2.59 0.65
CA HIS A 80 22.30 2.37 -0.47
C HIS A 80 21.86 0.92 -0.53
N LYS A 81 22.80 -0.03 -0.47
CA LYS A 81 22.49 -1.47 -0.49
C LYS A 81 21.61 -1.87 0.70
N ALA A 82 21.86 -1.29 1.87
CA ALA A 82 21.02 -1.51 3.04
C ALA A 82 19.60 -0.96 2.85
N LEU A 83 19.46 0.25 2.30
CA LEU A 83 18.16 0.84 1.99
C LEU A 83 17.40 0.01 0.94
N LEU A 84 18.07 -0.42 -0.12
CA LEU A 84 17.50 -1.28 -1.16
C LEU A 84 17.02 -2.62 -0.58
N SER A 85 17.74 -3.21 0.37
CA SER A 85 17.30 -4.42 1.08
C SER A 85 15.99 -4.16 1.85
N LYS A 86 15.93 -3.07 2.62
CA LYS A 86 14.70 -2.68 3.33
C LYS A 86 13.53 -2.43 2.37
N HIS A 87 13.80 -1.80 1.22
CA HIS A 87 12.77 -1.61 0.18
C HIS A 87 12.22 -2.95 -0.33
N ASN A 88 13.09 -3.90 -0.66
CA ASN A 88 12.65 -5.21 -1.13
C ASN A 88 11.85 -5.98 -0.06
N GLU A 89 12.23 -5.86 1.21
CA GLU A 89 11.46 -6.42 2.33
C GLU A 89 10.07 -5.80 2.42
N LEU A 90 9.97 -4.46 2.28
CA LEU A 90 8.68 -3.75 2.29
C LEU A 90 7.79 -4.17 1.11
N ILE A 91 8.33 -4.24 -0.11
CA ILE A 91 7.60 -4.72 -1.30
C ILE A 91 7.08 -6.15 -1.07
N THR A 92 7.91 -7.03 -0.49
CA THR A 92 7.49 -8.40 -0.16
C THR A 92 6.36 -8.43 0.86
N ALA A 93 6.40 -7.54 1.86
CA ALA A 93 5.34 -7.40 2.85
C ALA A 93 4.03 -6.87 2.21
N HIS A 94 4.13 -5.90 1.30
CA HIS A 94 2.99 -5.40 0.52
C HIS A 94 2.34 -6.51 -0.30
N ASP A 95 3.13 -7.29 -1.04
CA ASP A 95 2.63 -8.41 -1.84
C ASP A 95 1.89 -9.45 -0.98
N ALA A 96 2.41 -9.74 0.21
CA ALA A 96 1.76 -10.66 1.14
C ALA A 96 0.42 -10.10 1.64
N LEU A 97 0.37 -8.80 1.93
CA LEU A 97 -0.84 -8.13 2.37
C LEU A 97 -1.92 -8.11 1.28
N MET A 98 -1.54 -7.79 0.04
CA MET A 98 -2.44 -7.82 -1.12
C MET A 98 -3.05 -9.22 -1.34
N LYS A 99 -2.26 -10.28 -1.18
CA LYS A 99 -2.76 -11.66 -1.26
C LYS A 99 -3.77 -11.96 -0.14
N LYS A 100 -3.45 -11.56 1.10
CA LYS A 100 -4.36 -11.71 2.24
C LYS A 100 -5.68 -10.96 1.99
N HIS A 101 -5.62 -9.77 1.43
CA HIS A 101 -6.81 -8.97 1.10
C HIS A 101 -7.67 -9.68 0.03
N ALA A 102 -7.08 -10.16 -1.06
CA ALA A 102 -7.80 -10.89 -2.10
C ALA A 102 -8.49 -12.18 -1.56
N GLU A 103 -7.85 -12.87 -0.61
CA GLU A 103 -8.46 -14.01 0.09
C GLU A 103 -9.67 -13.59 0.94
N LEU A 104 -9.59 -12.44 1.62
CA LEU A 104 -10.71 -11.88 2.39
C LEU A 104 -11.86 -11.49 1.47
N GLU A 105 -11.60 -10.82 0.34
CA GLU A 105 -12.65 -10.47 -0.63
C GLU A 105 -13.39 -11.70 -1.16
N THR A 106 -12.66 -12.78 -1.43
CA THR A 106 -13.24 -14.05 -1.86
C THR A 106 -14.17 -14.62 -0.78
N LYS A 107 -13.73 -14.62 0.49
CA LYS A 107 -14.55 -15.06 1.63
C LYS A 107 -15.77 -14.18 1.83
N HIS A 108 -15.60 -12.86 1.68
CA HIS A 108 -16.68 -11.90 1.87
C HIS A 108 -17.76 -12.09 0.80
N THR A 109 -17.35 -12.26 -0.45
CA THR A 109 -18.24 -12.51 -1.60
C THR A 109 -19.01 -13.83 -1.47
N ALA A 110 -18.39 -14.86 -0.87
CA ALA A 110 -19.06 -16.13 -0.62
C ALA A 110 -20.26 -16.01 0.35
N GLY A 111 -20.31 -14.94 1.16
CA GLY A 111 -21.39 -14.72 2.13
C GLY A 111 -21.41 -15.70 3.31
N GLU A 112 -20.30 -16.41 3.51
CA GLU A 112 -20.17 -17.48 4.51
C GLU A 112 -19.81 -16.96 5.91
N ILE A 113 -19.49 -15.66 6.04
CA ILE A 113 -19.15 -15.01 7.30
C ILE A 113 -20.15 -13.90 7.64
N THR A 114 -20.20 -13.52 8.92
CA THR A 114 -21.11 -12.48 9.40
C THR A 114 -20.59 -11.09 9.06
N LEU A 115 -21.49 -10.11 9.02
CA LEU A 115 -21.10 -8.70 8.86
C LEU A 115 -20.17 -8.23 9.98
N GLU A 116 -20.40 -8.68 11.22
CA GLU A 116 -19.51 -8.36 12.35
C GLU A 116 -18.07 -8.88 12.11
N GLN A 117 -17.94 -10.07 11.53
CA GLN A 117 -16.64 -10.62 11.20
C GLN A 117 -15.98 -9.85 10.05
N MET A 118 -16.74 -9.50 8.99
CA MET A 118 -16.26 -8.64 7.91
C MET A 118 -15.73 -7.30 8.44
N THR A 119 -16.46 -6.65 9.36
CA THR A 119 -16.04 -5.38 9.97
C THR A 119 -14.75 -5.52 10.76
N LYS A 120 -14.58 -6.58 11.55
CA LYS A 120 -13.32 -6.81 12.30
C LYS A 120 -12.14 -7.05 11.36
N GLU A 121 -12.35 -7.80 10.29
CA GLU A 121 -11.34 -8.05 9.27
C GLU A 121 -10.95 -6.75 8.55
N HIS A 122 -11.92 -5.89 8.22
CA HIS A 122 -11.68 -4.58 7.61
C HIS A 122 -10.91 -3.62 8.53
N GLU A 123 -11.28 -3.52 9.80
CA GLU A 123 -10.53 -2.74 10.79
C GLU A 123 -9.08 -3.21 10.91
N SER A 124 -8.84 -4.53 10.85
CA SER A 124 -7.48 -5.08 10.82
C SER A 124 -6.73 -4.68 9.55
N MET A 125 -7.36 -4.75 8.38
CA MET A 125 -6.74 -4.34 7.10
C MET A 125 -6.39 -2.85 7.12
N LYS A 126 -7.27 -2.01 7.66
CA LYS A 126 -7.03 -0.57 7.80
C LYS A 126 -5.83 -0.27 8.69
N ALA A 127 -5.71 -0.96 9.83
CA ALA A 127 -4.54 -0.81 10.70
C ALA A 127 -3.23 -1.25 10.02
N GLU A 128 -3.26 -2.34 9.25
CA GLU A 128 -2.13 -2.82 8.45
C GLU A 128 -1.74 -1.78 7.37
N HIS A 129 -2.74 -1.24 6.66
CA HIS A 129 -2.55 -0.17 5.67
C HIS A 129 -1.94 1.10 6.27
N GLU A 130 -2.44 1.56 7.43
CA GLU A 130 -1.89 2.73 8.12
C GLU A 130 -0.45 2.54 8.59
N ASN A 131 -0.07 1.32 9.01
CA ASN A 131 1.31 1.02 9.37
C ASN A 131 2.22 1.08 8.15
N MET A 132 1.79 0.45 7.06
CA MET A 132 2.49 0.44 5.79
C MET A 132 2.70 1.84 5.21
N GLU A 133 1.69 2.71 5.26
CA GLU A 133 1.87 4.11 4.85
C GLU A 133 2.97 4.83 5.64
N LYS A 134 3.09 4.56 6.94
CA LYS A 134 4.13 5.17 7.80
C LYS A 134 5.51 4.66 7.41
N GLU A 135 5.65 3.36 7.18
CA GLU A 135 6.89 2.75 6.73
C GLU A 135 7.30 3.29 5.35
N HIS A 136 6.36 3.35 4.41
CA HIS A 136 6.57 3.94 3.09
C HIS A 136 7.07 5.38 3.19
N LYS A 137 6.40 6.24 3.98
CA LYS A 137 6.82 7.65 4.21
C LYS A 137 8.24 7.74 4.78
N SER A 138 8.60 6.86 5.72
CA SER A 138 9.96 6.81 6.28
C SER A 138 10.99 6.46 5.21
N ILE A 139 10.70 5.45 4.41
CA ILE A 139 11.57 4.97 3.33
C ILE A 139 11.75 6.05 2.25
N THR A 140 10.67 6.71 1.81
CA THR A 140 10.76 7.80 0.83
C THR A 140 11.64 8.95 1.35
N ALA A 141 11.53 9.28 2.64
CA ALA A 141 12.36 10.31 3.25
C ALA A 141 13.84 9.90 3.34
N GLU A 142 14.13 8.64 3.70
CA GLU A 142 15.48 8.10 3.73
C GLU A 142 16.10 8.09 2.33
N HIS A 143 15.34 7.64 1.32
CA HIS A 143 15.77 7.63 -0.08
C HIS A 143 16.11 9.03 -0.59
N LYS A 144 15.26 10.02 -0.30
CA LYS A 144 15.52 11.41 -0.68
C LYS A 144 16.82 11.94 -0.07
N ARG A 145 17.02 11.76 1.24
CA ARG A 145 18.22 12.22 1.94
C ARG A 145 19.48 11.61 1.32
N ILE A 146 19.43 10.30 1.09
CA ILE A 146 20.55 9.56 0.52
C ILE A 146 20.86 10.02 -0.91
N THR A 147 19.84 10.23 -1.73
CA THR A 147 20.01 10.75 -3.10
C THR A 147 20.64 12.14 -3.11
N GLU A 148 20.25 13.02 -2.19
CA GLU A 148 20.86 14.36 -2.05
C GLU A 148 22.33 14.29 -1.62
N GLU A 149 22.66 13.38 -0.69
CA GLU A 149 24.05 13.12 -0.26
C GLU A 149 24.91 12.59 -1.40
N ASP A 150 24.36 11.65 -2.18
CA ASP A 150 25.02 11.06 -3.34
C ASP A 150 25.33 12.10 -4.43
N GLN A 151 24.33 12.92 -4.80
CA GLN A 151 24.50 13.97 -5.79
C GLN A 151 25.57 14.99 -5.39
N LYS A 152 25.63 15.32 -4.09
CA LYS A 152 26.63 16.23 -3.54
C LYS A 152 28.03 15.64 -3.68
N MET A 153 28.20 14.36 -3.31
CA MET A 153 29.47 13.65 -3.41
C MET A 153 30.00 13.62 -4.84
N ILE A 154 29.18 13.14 -5.79
CA ILE A 154 29.52 13.07 -7.22
C ILE A 154 29.94 14.45 -7.78
N LYS A 155 29.31 15.53 -7.31
CA LYS A 155 29.67 16.88 -7.71
C LYS A 155 31.04 17.29 -7.17
N GLU A 156 31.31 17.01 -5.90
CA GLU A 156 32.59 17.30 -5.26
C GLU A 156 33.75 16.57 -5.95
N ASP A 157 33.57 15.31 -6.35
CA ASP A 157 34.61 14.56 -7.08
C ASP A 157 34.86 15.12 -8.47
N LYS A 158 33.79 15.49 -9.20
CA LYS A 158 33.93 16.13 -10.51
C LYS A 158 34.69 17.45 -10.41
N GLU A 159 34.43 18.25 -9.38
CA GLU A 159 35.15 19.50 -9.13
C GLU A 159 36.61 19.26 -8.76
N LYS A 160 36.90 18.22 -7.96
CA LYS A 160 38.27 17.82 -7.61
C LYS A 160 39.05 17.37 -8.85
N ALA A 161 38.49 16.47 -9.65
CA ALA A 161 39.10 15.99 -10.88
C ALA A 161 39.34 17.13 -11.89
N ALA A 162 38.43 18.11 -11.97
CA ALA A 162 38.60 19.27 -12.85
C ALA A 162 39.75 20.19 -12.41
N LYS A 163 39.96 20.37 -11.09
CA LYS A 163 41.08 21.15 -10.53
C LYS A 163 42.42 20.46 -10.77
N GLU A 164 42.50 19.16 -10.50
CA GLU A 164 43.72 18.38 -10.71
C GLU A 164 44.18 18.38 -12.18
N ASN A 165 43.24 18.33 -13.14
CA ASN A 165 43.54 18.44 -14.56
C ASN A 165 43.89 19.87 -15.03
N SER A 166 43.52 20.91 -14.27
CA SER A 166 43.83 22.31 -14.61
C SER A 166 45.18 22.78 -14.06
N ASP A 167 45.71 22.10 -13.05
CA ASP A 167 46.98 22.42 -12.38
C ASP A 167 48.17 21.63 -12.96
N GLN A 168 47.95 20.82 -14.00
CA GLN A 168 48.94 19.97 -14.69
C GLN A 168 49.25 20.49 -16.10
#